data_AF-A0A1Y5P2A4-F1
#
_entry.id   AF-A0A1Y5P2A4-F1
#
_cell.length_a   1.000
_cell.length_b   1.000
_cell.length_c   1.000
_cell.angle_alpha   90.00
_cell.angle_beta   90.00
_cell.angle_gamma   90.00
#
_symmetry.space_group_name_H-M   'P 1'
#
loop_
_entity.id
_entity.type
_entity.pdbx_description
1 polymer ?
#
loop_
_entity_poly.entity_id
_entity_poly.type
_entity_poly.pdbx_seq_one_letter_code
_entity_poly.pdbx_strand_id
1 'polypeptide(L)'
;MGNTRVDTAAVRAAAQRFDYAAEVLGGVSLNRLQFHGSVAGRTHVAHGDALRSALERLAAEVAQWSRAAQEVAVALRVTADRYGDAELRAAAR
;
A
#
# COMPACT_ATOMS: atom_id res chain seq x y z
N MET A 1 -24.36 -23.51 -19.96
CA MET A 1 -23.62 -23.27 -18.70
C MET A 1 -22.60 -22.17 -18.98
N GLY A 2 -22.75 -21.00 -18.35
CA GLY A 2 -21.82 -19.88 -18.56
C GLY A 2 -20.48 -20.21 -17.94
N ASN A 3 -19.41 -20.17 -18.73
CA ASN A 3 -18.07 -20.41 -18.22
C ASN A 3 -17.65 -19.17 -17.43
N THR A 4 -17.50 -19.28 -16.10
CA THR A 4 -16.96 -18.20 -15.26
C THR A 4 -15.50 -18.00 -15.66
N ARG A 5 -15.22 -17.13 -16.63
CA ARG A 5 -13.86 -16.71 -16.99
C ARG A 5 -13.44 -15.56 -16.10
N VAL A 6 -12.23 -15.67 -15.56
CA VAL A 6 -11.60 -14.59 -14.83
C VAL A 6 -11.02 -13.62 -15.86
N ASP A 7 -11.46 -12.37 -15.81
CA ASP A 7 -10.86 -11.31 -16.63
C ASP A 7 -9.47 -10.96 -16.07
N THR A 8 -8.45 -11.63 -16.61
CA THR A 8 -7.06 -11.42 -16.19
C THR A 8 -6.55 -10.00 -16.48
N ALA A 9 -7.12 -9.30 -17.47
CA ALA A 9 -6.77 -7.92 -17.75
C ALA A 9 -7.30 -6.98 -16.66
N ALA A 10 -8.56 -7.18 -16.23
CA ALA A 10 -9.14 -6.44 -15.11
C ALA A 10 -8.36 -6.70 -13.80
N VAL A 11 -7.93 -7.94 -13.54
CA VAL A 11 -7.13 -8.28 -12.36
C VAL A 11 -5.75 -7.61 -12.39
N ARG A 12 -5.08 -7.56 -13.55
CA ARG A 12 -3.81 -6.83 -13.71
C ARG A 12 -3.99 -5.32 -13.53
N ALA A 13 -5.07 -4.74 -14.04
CA ALA A 13 -5.40 -3.33 -13.84
C ALA A 13 -5.66 -3.02 -12.35
N ALA A 14 -6.32 -3.93 -11.62
CA ALA A 14 -6.48 -3.80 -10.18
C ALA A 14 -5.12 -3.83 -9.44
N ALA A 15 -4.22 -4.74 -9.81
CA ALA A 15 -2.87 -4.78 -9.25
C ALA A 15 -2.10 -3.46 -9.44
N GLN A 16 -2.16 -2.88 -10.64
CA GLN A 16 -1.51 -1.58 -10.93
C GLN A 16 -2.06 -0.45 -10.04
N ARG A 17 -3.36 -0.45 -9.74
CA ARG A 17 -3.96 0.55 -8.84
C ARG A 17 -3.45 0.40 -7.40
N PHE A 18 -3.23 -0.83 -6.94
CA PHE A 18 -2.63 -1.08 -5.63
C PHE A 18 -1.16 -0.67 -5.58
N ASP A 19 -0.39 -0.89 -6.65
CA ASP A 19 0.98 -0.40 -6.76
C ASP A 19 1.03 1.14 -6.69
N TYR A 20 0.16 1.83 -7.43
CA TYR A 20 0.03 3.28 -7.36
C TYR A 20 -0.34 3.77 -5.95
N ALA A 21 -1.29 3.10 -5.29
CA ALA A 21 -1.66 3.43 -3.90
C ALA A 21 -0.48 3.24 -2.95
N ALA A 22 0.30 2.17 -3.11
CA ALA A 22 1.49 1.92 -2.31
C ALA A 22 2.55 3.02 -2.47
N GLU A 23 2.79 3.48 -3.71
CA GLU A 23 3.71 4.57 -4.00
C GLU A 23 3.26 5.89 -3.36
N VAL A 24 1.98 6.24 -3.50
CA VAL A 24 1.41 7.46 -2.90
C VAL A 24 1.54 7.42 -1.38
N LEU A 25 1.22 6.28 -0.75
CA LEU A 25 1.34 6.12 0.71
C LEU A 25 2.80 6.12 1.17
N GLY A 26 3.69 5.46 0.44
CA GLY A 26 5.12 5.39 0.76
C GLY A 26 5.86 6.71 0.56
N GLY A 27 5.35 7.59 -0.30
CA GLY A 27 5.92 8.92 -0.56
C GLY A 27 5.63 9.98 0.51
N VAL A 28 4.74 9.69 1.47
CA VAL A 28 4.38 10.66 2.52
C VAL A 28 5.50 10.74 3.57
N SER A 29 6.29 11.82 3.53
CA SER A 29 7.35 12.07 4.52
C SER A 29 6.80 12.72 5.81
N LEU A 30 6.06 11.94 6.61
CA LEU A 30 5.53 12.39 7.90
C LEU A 30 6.63 12.66 8.93
N ASN A 31 7.77 11.99 8.79
CA ASN A 31 8.93 12.08 9.69
C ASN A 31 9.66 13.43 9.58
N ARG A 32 9.34 14.24 8.55
CA ARG A 32 9.95 15.55 8.32
C ARG A 32 9.29 16.66 9.16
N LEU A 33 8.16 16.36 9.79
CA LEU A 33 7.46 17.29 10.69
C LEU A 33 8.19 17.35 12.04
N GLN A 34 9.16 18.26 12.15
CA GLN A 34 9.99 18.46 13.35
C GLN A 34 9.22 19.26 14.41
N PHE A 35 8.31 18.61 15.13
CA PHE A 35 7.74 19.16 16.36
C PHE A 35 8.58 18.68 17.55
N HIS A 36 9.62 19.44 17.89
CA HIS A 36 10.45 19.15 19.06
C HIS A 36 10.25 20.24 20.13
N GLY A 37 10.42 19.88 21.41
CA GLY A 37 10.27 20.80 22.54
C GLY A 37 11.10 22.09 22.45
N SER A 38 12.20 22.10 21.68
CA SER A 38 12.97 23.31 21.39
C SER A 38 12.28 24.33 20.46
N VAL A 39 11.24 23.96 19.68
CA VAL A 39 10.43 24.93 18.89
C VAL A 39 9.21 25.43 19.68
N ALA A 40 8.63 24.61 20.56
CA ALA A 40 7.39 24.92 21.26
C ALA A 40 7.59 25.72 22.58
N GLY A 41 8.84 25.93 23.02
CA GLY A 41 9.15 26.55 24.31
C GLY A 41 8.92 25.61 25.49
N ARG A 42 9.62 25.85 26.60
CA ARG A 42 9.71 24.93 27.76
C ARG A 42 8.35 24.52 28.37
N THR A 43 7.31 25.33 28.19
CA THR A 43 5.96 25.05 28.68
C THR A 43 5.20 24.01 27.85
N HIS A 44 5.57 23.79 26.58
CA HIS A 44 4.86 22.90 25.66
C HIS A 44 5.67 21.65 25.26
N VAL A 45 6.78 21.36 25.95
CA VAL A 45 7.63 20.17 25.67
C VAL A 45 6.81 18.88 25.69
N ALA A 46 6.01 18.65 26.74
CA ALA A 46 5.18 17.45 26.85
C ALA A 46 4.15 17.33 25.71
N HIS A 47 3.59 18.45 25.24
CA HIS A 47 2.64 18.46 24.12
C HIS A 47 3.35 18.24 22.77
N GLY A 48 4.57 18.78 22.62
CA GLY A 48 5.42 18.55 21.44
C GLY A 48 5.85 17.09 21.33
N ASP A 49 6.27 16.48 22.43
CA ASP A 49 6.65 15.06 22.47
C ASP A 49 5.44 14.15 22.20
N ALA A 50 4.27 14.47 22.76
CA ALA A 50 3.04 13.74 22.47
C ALA A 50 2.64 13.81 20.98
N LEU A 51 2.75 15.00 20.37
CA LEU A 51 2.50 15.18 18.93
C LEU A 51 3.51 14.41 18.09
N ARG A 52 4.79 14.45 18.45
CA ARG A 52 5.84 13.69 17.77
C ARG A 52 5.56 12.18 17.82
N SER A 53 5.25 11.64 18.99
CA SER A 53 4.91 10.21 19.13
C SER A 53 3.65 9.83 18.36
N ALA A 54 2.65 10.72 18.26
CA ALA A 54 1.47 10.47 17.44
C ALA A 54 1.81 10.45 15.93
N LEU A 55 2.66 11.36 15.47
CA LEU A 55 3.12 11.41 14.08
C LEU A 55 4.00 10.22 13.71
N GLU A 56 4.90 9.79 14.59
CA GLU A 56 5.71 8.57 14.38
C GLU A 56 4.83 7.32 14.26
N ARG A 57 3.76 7.23 15.07
CA ARG A 57 2.79 6.13 14.99
C ARG A 57 2.01 6.15 13.69
N LEU A 58 1.52 7.33 13.28
CA LEU A 58 0.83 7.51 12.00
C LEU A 58 1.75 7.15 10.82
N ALA A 59 3.03 7.55 10.86
CA ALA A 59 4.00 7.20 9.85
C ALA A 59 4.20 5.67 9.74
N ALA A 60 4.26 4.98 10.88
CA ALA A 60 4.35 3.53 10.90
C ALA A 60 3.10 2.85 10.31
N GLU A 61 1.90 3.35 10.62
CA GLU A 61 0.63 2.86 10.07
C GLU A 61 0.53 3.08 8.56
N VAL A 62 0.89 4.26 8.06
CA VAL A 62 0.92 4.57 6.62
C VAL A 62 1.92 3.67 5.88
N ALA A 63 3.10 3.44 6.46
CA ALA A 63 4.09 2.53 5.90
C ALA A 63 3.57 1.07 5.87
N GLN A 64 2.80 0.66 6.88
CA GLN A 64 2.15 -0.64 6.88
C GLN A 64 1.09 -0.76 5.79
N TRP A 65 0.28 0.28 5.57
CA TRP A 65 -0.72 0.29 4.49
C TRP A 65 -0.08 0.26 3.11
N SER A 66 1.02 0.99 2.91
CA SER A 66 1.81 0.93 1.67
C SER A 66 2.27 -0.50 1.39
N ARG A 67 2.87 -1.18 2.38
CA ARG A 67 3.29 -2.59 2.24
C ARG A 67 2.13 -3.53 1.96
N ALA A 68 1.02 -3.40 2.69
CA ALA A 68 -0.16 -4.23 2.47
C ALA A 68 -0.74 -4.06 1.05
N ALA A 69 -0.74 -2.84 0.52
CA ALA A 69 -1.15 -2.59 -0.87
C ALA A 69 -0.21 -3.29 -1.87
N GLN A 70 1.10 -3.29 -1.65
CA GLN A 70 2.05 -4.05 -2.49
C GLN A 70 1.80 -5.55 -2.42
N GLU A 71 1.56 -6.10 -1.23
CA GLU A 71 1.25 -7.52 -1.05
C GLU A 71 -0.01 -7.93 -1.83
N VAL A 72 -1.06 -7.11 -1.79
CA VAL A 72 -2.27 -7.33 -2.59
C VAL A 72 -1.97 -7.26 -4.08
N ALA A 73 -1.19 -6.27 -4.54
CA ALA A 73 -0.80 -6.15 -5.94
C ALA A 73 -0.05 -7.40 -6.43
N VAL A 74 0.87 -7.92 -5.63
CA VAL A 74 1.61 -9.16 -5.92
C VAL A 74 0.67 -10.36 -6.00
N ALA A 75 -0.23 -10.52 -5.04
CA ALA A 75 -1.20 -11.62 -5.03
C ALA A 75 -2.08 -11.60 -6.30
N LEU A 76 -2.59 -10.43 -6.68
CA LEU A 76 -3.40 -10.26 -7.89
C LEU A 76 -2.63 -10.63 -9.16
N ARG A 77 -1.35 -10.23 -9.28
CA ARG A 77 -0.49 -10.60 -10.42
C ARG A 77 -0.29 -12.11 -10.50
N VAL A 78 0.08 -12.75 -9.39
CA VAL A 78 0.24 -14.21 -9.31
C VAL A 78 -1.03 -14.94 -9.71
N THR A 79 -2.19 -14.45 -9.27
CA THR A 79 -3.48 -15.02 -9.65
C THR A 79 -3.76 -14.83 -11.15
N ALA A 80 -3.56 -13.63 -11.70
CA ALA A 80 -3.78 -13.35 -13.12
C ALA A 80 -2.91 -14.22 -14.03
N ASP A 81 -1.64 -14.45 -13.66
CA ASP A 81 -0.72 -15.27 -14.43
C ASP A 81 -1.12 -16.75 -14.39
N ARG A 82 -1.50 -17.28 -13.22
CA ARG A 82 -2.02 -18.65 -13.11
C ARG A 82 -3.27 -18.90 -13.95
N TYR A 83 -4.20 -17.93 -14.00
CA TYR A 83 -5.39 -18.04 -14.84
C TYR A 83 -5.04 -17.90 -16.33
N GLY A 84 -4.12 -17.00 -16.69
CA GLY A 84 -3.61 -16.88 -18.07
C GLY A 84 -2.98 -18.19 -18.57
N ASP A 85 -2.12 -18.82 -17.76
CA ASP A 85 -1.50 -20.10 -18.08
C ASP A 85 -2.51 -21.24 -18.20
N ALA A 86 -3.57 -21.21 -17.39
CA ALA A 86 -4.66 -22.19 -17.47
C ALA A 86 -5.45 -22.03 -18.78
N GLU A 87 -5.73 -20.79 -19.19
CA GLU A 87 -6.42 -20.50 -20.45
C GLU A 87 -5.58 -20.91 -21.67
N LEU A 88 -4.27 -20.62 -21.67
CA LEU A 88 -3.36 -21.03 -22.74
C LEU A 88 -3.29 -22.56 -22.87
N ARG A 89 -3.20 -23.28 -21.75
CA ARG A 89 -3.22 -24.75 -21.73
C ARG A 89 -4.54 -25.33 -22.25
N ALA A 90 -5.66 -24.70 -21.92
CA ALA A 90 -6.97 -25.12 -22.40
C ALA A 90 -7.14 -24.87 -23.91
N ALA A 91 -6.57 -23.78 -24.43
CA ALA A 91 -6.61 -23.46 -25.87
C ALA A 91 -5.67 -24.35 -26.72
N ALA A 92 -4.62 -24.92 -26.12
CA ALA A 92 -3.67 -25.81 -26.78
C ALA A 92 -4.10 -27.30 -26.80
N ARG A 93 -5.26 -27.63 -26.22
CA ARG A 93 -5.85 -28.99 -26.21
C ARG A 93 -7.02 -29.05 -27.18
#